data_AF-A0A9E5Y8D3-F1
#
_entry.id   AF-A0A9E5Y8D3-F1
#
_cell.length_a   1.000
_cell.length_b   1.000
_cell.length_c   1.000
_cell.angle_alpha   90.00
_cell.angle_beta   90.00
_cell.angle_gamma   90.00
#
_symmetry.space_group_name_H-M   'P 1'
#
loop_
_entity.id
_entity.type
_entity.pdbx_description
1 polymer ?
#
loop_
_entity_poly.entity_id
_entity_poly.type
_entity_poly.pdbx_seq_one_letter_code
_entity_poly.pdbx_strand_id
1 'polypeptide(L)' 'MKIRKYLPYLAGVIIFVVCLTIYLSRQELFKKKPDEYLGLELAHNFSLESLNGEIISLSDFKGKVVILDFWATWCPPCR' A
#
# COMPACT_ATOMS: atom_id res chain seq x y z
N MET A 1 -41.33 33.34 5.49
CA MET A 1 -40.03 33.84 5.98
C MET A 1 -39.44 32.97 7.11
N LYS A 2 -39.18 31.66 6.87
CA LYS A 2 -38.52 30.73 7.82
C LYS A 2 -37.37 29.92 7.17
N ILE A 3 -37.43 29.77 5.84
CA ILE A 3 -36.47 29.06 4.98
C ILE A 3 -35.03 29.56 5.06
N ARG A 4 -34.82 30.87 5.26
CA ARG A 4 -33.48 31.49 5.28
C ARG A 4 -32.67 31.17 6.55
N LYS A 5 -33.35 30.79 7.64
CA LYS A 5 -32.70 30.30 8.88
C LYS A 5 -32.34 28.82 8.82
N TYR A 6 -33.06 28.05 8.00
CA TYR A 6 -32.83 26.61 7.80
C TYR A 6 -31.72 26.34 6.78
N LEU A 7 -31.42 27.30 5.90
CA LEU A 7 -30.37 27.23 4.89
C LEU A 7 -28.95 26.97 5.46
N PRO A 8 -28.46 27.69 6.49
CA PRO A 8 -27.17 27.36 7.10
C PRO A 8 -27.19 26.03 7.86
N TYR A 9 -28.33 25.63 8.41
CA TYR A 9 -28.49 24.36 9.11
C TYR A 9 -28.43 23.17 8.15
N LEU A 10 -29.12 23.25 7.00
CA LEU A 10 -29.04 22.28 5.92
C LEU A 10 -27.63 22.19 5.32
N ALA A 11 -26.97 23.34 5.10
CA ALA A 11 -25.58 23.35 4.64
C ALA A 11 -24.63 22.68 5.65
N GLY A 12 -24.81 22.94 6.95
CA GLY A 12 -24.03 22.32 8.01
C GLY A 12 -24.24 20.80 8.10
N VAL A 13 -25.49 20.33 7.99
CA VAL A 13 -25.81 18.89 7.97
C VAL A 13 -25.22 18.21 6.74
N ILE A 14 -25.29 18.84 5.56
CA ILE A 14 -24.70 18.31 4.33
C ILE A 14 -23.18 18.21 4.46
N ILE A 15 -22.51 19.24 4.98
CA ILE A 15 -21.05 19.23 5.19
C ILE A 15 -20.66 18.13 6.19
N PHE A 16 -21.40 17.99 7.30
CA PHE A 16 -21.13 16.95 8.29
C PHE A 16 -21.27 15.54 7.70
N VAL A 17 -22.33 15.29 6.93
CA VAL A 17 -22.55 14.01 6.26
C VAL A 17 -21.46 13.72 5.23
N VAL A 18 -21.05 14.72 4.44
CA VAL A 18 -19.97 14.57 3.45
C VAL A 18 -18.62 14.33 4.12
N CYS A 19 -18.31 15.04 5.22
CA CYS A 19 -17.09 14.79 5.99
C CYS A 19 -17.10 13.40 6.62
N LEU A 20 -18.24 12.96 7.16
CA LEU A 20 -18.39 11.64 7.75
C LEU A 20 -18.23 10.53 6.71
N THR A 21 -18.82 10.68 5.52
CA THR A 21 -18.69 9.68 4.44
C THR A 21 -17.26 9.63 3.90
N ILE A 22 -16.59 10.78 3.72
CA ILE A 22 -15.17 10.82 3.33
C ILE A 22 -14.29 10.17 4.40
N TYR A 23 -14.56 10.43 5.68
CA TYR A 23 -13.81 9.85 6.79
C TYR A 23 -13.97 8.32 6.86
N LEU A 24 -15.20 7.82 6.77
CA LEU A 24 -15.49 6.39 6.75
C LEU A 24 -14.86 5.69 5.54
N SER A 25 -14.90 6.31 4.35
CA SER A 25 -14.25 5.76 3.16
C SER A 25 -12.72 5.73 3.24
N ARG A 26 -12.08 6.69 3.92
CA ARG A 26 -10.62 6.69 4.12
C ARG A 26 -10.15 5.53 5.00
N GLN A 27 -11.02 4.92 5.79
CA GLN A 27 -10.65 3.83 6.70
C GLN A 27 -10.31 2.52 5.96
N GLU A 28 -10.82 2.31 4.75
CA GLU A 28 -10.61 1.07 3.99
C GLU A 28 -9.16 0.91 3.47
N LEU A 29 -8.43 2.00 3.26
CA LEU A 29 -7.05 1.96 2.73
C LEU A 29 -5.99 1.52 3.76
N PHE A 30 -6.23 1.78 5.05
CA PHE A 30 -5.28 1.42 6.12
C PHE A 30 -5.55 0.04 6.73
N LYS A 31 -6.58 -0.67 6.26
CA LYS A 31 -6.99 -1.99 6.76
C LYS A 31 -6.36 -3.14 5.98
N LYS A 32 -5.20 -2.93 5.35
CA LYS A 32 -4.44 -4.04 4.73
C LYS A 32 -3.91 -4.93 5.86
N LYS A 33 -4.50 -6.11 5.98
CA LYS A 33 -4.25 -7.11 7.03
C LYS A 33 -2.78 -7.57 6.97
N PRO A 34 -1.98 -7.45 8.04
CA PRO A 34 -0.56 -7.81 8.06
C PRO A 34 -0.29 -9.31 8.32
N ASP A 35 -1.31 -10.17 8.35
CA ASP A 35 -1.21 -11.59 8.71
C ASP A 35 -1.09 -12.55 7.51
N GLU A 36 -1.35 -12.09 6.29
CA GLU A 36 -1.05 -12.81 5.04
C GLU A 36 0.43 -12.65 4.63
N TYR A 37 1.32 -12.61 5.63
CA TYR A 37 2.77 -12.62 5.47
C TYR A 37 3.42 -13.76 6.26
N LEU A 38 2.62 -14.65 6.88
CA LEU A 38 3.12 -15.87 7.51
C LEU A 38 3.50 -16.85 6.39
N GLY A 39 4.67 -16.61 5.80
CA GLY A 39 5.30 -17.33 4.69
C GLY A 39 5.56 -18.81 4.98
N LEU A 40 4.48 -19.58 5.05
CA LEU A 40 4.48 -21.04 5.03
C LEU A 40 4.72 -21.56 3.62
N GLU A 41 4.65 -20.70 2.60
CA GLU A 41 4.95 -21.03 1.22
C GLU A 41 6.42 -20.71 0.87
N LEU A 42 7.03 -21.60 0.11
CA LEU A 42 8.37 -21.39 -0.42
C LEU A 42 8.40 -20.16 -1.33
N ALA A 43 9.45 -19.34 -1.21
CA ALA A 43 9.67 -18.21 -2.11
C ALA A 43 9.65 -18.68 -3.57
N HIS A 44 8.92 -17.96 -4.43
CA HIS A 44 8.83 -18.29 -5.84
C HIS A 44 10.20 -18.21 -6.50
N ASN A 45 10.54 -19.18 -7.36
CA ASN A 45 11.79 -19.12 -8.09
C ASN A 45 11.69 -18.04 -9.18
N PHE A 46 12.72 -17.20 -9.29
CA PHE A 46 12.81 -16.19 -10.33
C PHE A 46 14.22 -16.15 -10.89
N SER A 47 14.33 -15.65 -12.13
CA SER A 47 15.60 -15.39 -12.79
C SER A 47 15.61 -13.97 -13.32
N LEU A 48 16.69 -13.24 -13.07
CA LEU A 48 16.86 -11.84 -13.44
C LEU A 48 18.23 -11.65 -14.07
N GLU A 49 18.31 -10.70 -15.00
CA GLU A 49 19.58 -10.24 -15.52
C GLU A 49 20.21 -9.27 -14.50
N SER A 50 21.47 -9.54 -14.15
CA SER A 50 22.29 -8.68 -13.31
C SER A 50 22.80 -7.48 -14.09
N LEU A 51 23.31 -6.46 -13.39
CA LEU A 51 23.93 -5.29 -13.99
C LEU A 51 25.14 -5.63 -14.89
N ASN A 52 25.71 -6.82 -14.73
CA ASN A 52 26.82 -7.32 -15.54
C ASN A 52 26.35 -8.15 -16.75
N GLY A 53 25.04 -8.29 -16.98
CA GLY A 53 24.46 -9.09 -18.07
C GLY A 53 24.34 -10.60 -17.77
N GLU A 54 24.65 -11.02 -16.55
CA GLU A 54 24.55 -12.42 -16.14
C GLU A 54 23.12 -12.75 -15.69
N ILE A 55 22.61 -13.93 -16.04
CA ILE A 55 21.33 -14.42 -15.51
C ILE A 55 21.57 -15.04 -14.13
N ILE A 56 20.91 -14.50 -13.11
CA ILE A 56 20.95 -14.98 -11.73
C ILE A 56 19.58 -15.53 -11.35
N SER A 57 19.53 -16.72 -10.77
CA SER A 57 18.30 -17.34 -10.28
C SER A 57 18.29 -17.49 -8.75
N LEU A 58 17.10 -17.47 -8.14
CA LEU A 58 16.97 -17.74 -6.70
C LEU A 58 17.48 -19.16 -6.34
N SER A 59 17.32 -20.12 -7.26
CA SER A 59 17.82 -21.49 -7.10
C SER A 59 19.34 -21.60 -6.92
N ASP A 60 20.12 -20.62 -7.41
CA ASP A 60 21.58 -20.62 -7.29
C ASP A 60 22.05 -20.41 -5.84
N PHE A 61 21.17 -19.89 -4.98
CA PHE A 61 21.44 -19.63 -3.56
C PHE A 61 20.86 -20.69 -2.62
N LYS A 62 20.40 -21.83 -3.13
CA LYS A 62 19.88 -22.93 -2.29
C LYS A 62 20.86 -23.31 -1.18
N GLY A 63 20.33 -23.49 0.03
CA GLY A 63 21.11 -23.82 1.22
C GLY A 63 21.77 -22.62 1.90
N LYS A 64 21.57 -21.39 1.39
CA LYS A 64 22.04 -20.14 2.02
C LYS A 64 20.85 -19.33 2.53
N VAL A 65 21.07 -18.58 3.60
CA VAL A 65 20.13 -17.53 4.02
C VAL A 65 20.30 -16.34 3.08
N VAL A 66 19.20 -15.89 2.47
CA VAL A 66 19.19 -14.80 1.49
C VAL A 66 18.19 -13.73 1.95
N ILE A 67 18.60 -12.47 1.84
CA ILE A 67 17.74 -11.30 2.05
C ILE A 67 17.61 -10.59 0.71
N LEU A 68 16.37 -10.31 0.30
CA LEU A 68 16.09 -9.51 -0.88
C LEU A 68 15.78 -8.08 -0.46
N ASP A 69 16.56 -7.14 -0.97
CA ASP A 69 16.37 -5.71 -0.77
C ASP A 69 15.83 -5.07 -2.05
N PHE A 70 14.64 -4.48 -1.98
CA PHE A 70 13.94 -3.90 -3.12
C PHE A 70 14.08 -2.38 -3.12
N TRP A 71 14.89 -1.85 -4.04
CA TRP A 71 15.11 -0.41 -4.21
C TRP A 71 15.19 -0.02 -5.69
N ALA A 72 15.23 1.29 -5.95
CA ALA A 72 15.41 1.83 -7.29
C ALA A 72 16.20 3.15 -7.26
N THR A 73 16.90 3.47 -8.34
CA THR A 73 17.74 4.68 -8.46
C THR A 73 16.97 5.99 -8.30
N TRP A 74 15.67 5.96 -8.59
CA TRP A 74 14.75 7.09 -8.50
C TRP A 74 13.91 7.09 -7.23
N CYS A 75 14.06 6.10 -6.33
CA CYS A 75 13.32 6.04 -5.08
C CYS A 75 13.86 7.10 -4.10
N PRO A 76 13.10 8.17 -3.75
CA PRO A 76 13.60 9.24 -2.87
C PRO A 76 13.99 8.81 -1.45
N PRO A 77 13.22 7.95 -0.75
CA PRO A 77 13.61 7.47 0.59
C PRO A 77 14.61 6.32 0.57
N CYS A 78 15.01 5.82 -0.61
CA CYS A 78 15.97 4.72 -0.76
C CYS A 78 17.39 5.20 -1.13
N ARG A 79 17.61 6.52 -1.25
CA ARG A 79 18.94 7.13 -1.43
C ARG A 79 19.53 7.55 -0.08
#